data_AF-A0A327H6M4-F1
#
_entry.id   AF-A0A327H6M4-F1
#
_cell.length_a   1.000
_cell.length_b   1.000
_cell.length_c   1.000
_cell.angle_alpha   90.00
_cell.angle_beta   90.00
_cell.angle_gamma   90.00
#
_symmetry.space_group_name_H-M   'P 1'
#
loop_
_entity.id
_entity.type
_entity.pdbx_description
1 polymer ?
#
loop_
_entity_poly.entity_id
_entity_poly.type
_entity_poly.pdbx_seq_one_letter_code
_entity_poly.pdbx_strand_id
1 'polypeptide(L)'
;MEEGPKPIILTENPKIPIQIEEKTSGDPGNNHFVIGFVLICCSIPMFLALDSFCCLMGFLSLVSGFGFLFYANINTYNWRKENDVKKWTTGEIISVIFIGIIFVLILGTVFEFGMYY
;
A
#
# COMPACT_ATOMS: atom_id res chain seq x y z
N MET A 1 35.15 7.97 -64.54
CA MET A 1 34.13 7.85 -63.48
C MET A 1 34.57 6.70 -62.61
N GLU A 2 34.95 6.99 -61.36
CA GLU A 2 34.82 6.10 -60.21
C GLU A 2 35.11 6.98 -58.98
N GLU A 3 34.06 7.18 -58.19
CA GLU A 3 33.96 8.16 -57.11
C GLU A 3 34.91 7.79 -55.96
N GLY A 4 35.70 8.76 -55.50
CA GLY A 4 36.49 8.61 -54.28
C GLY A 4 35.62 8.30 -53.06
N PRO A 5 36.20 7.74 -51.98
CA PRO A 5 35.44 7.28 -50.83
C PRO A 5 34.71 8.45 -50.16
N LYS A 6 33.38 8.33 -50.08
CA LYS A 6 32.50 9.33 -49.45
C LYS A 6 32.86 9.45 -47.96
N PRO A 7 32.92 10.67 -47.40
CA PRO A 7 33.19 10.86 -45.98
C PRO A 7 32.09 10.20 -45.15
N ILE A 8 32.49 9.42 -44.15
CA ILE A 8 31.59 8.85 -43.15
C ILE A 8 31.04 10.02 -42.34
N ILE A 9 29.78 10.37 -42.58
CA ILE A 9 29.04 11.29 -41.71
C ILE A 9 28.85 10.54 -40.39
N LEU A 10 29.41 11.06 -39.30
CA LEU A 10 29.06 10.66 -37.93
C LEU A 10 27.64 11.17 -37.65
N THR A 11 26.66 10.58 -38.32
CA THR A 11 25.25 10.80 -38.02
C THR A 11 24.94 10.12 -36.70
N GLU A 12 24.40 10.95 -35.81
CA GLU A 12 23.68 10.55 -34.61
C GLU A 12 24.55 9.87 -33.57
N ASN A 13 25.16 10.74 -32.76
CA ASN A 13 25.42 10.53 -31.35
C ASN A 13 24.48 9.43 -30.82
N PRO A 14 24.97 8.23 -30.45
CA PRO A 14 24.09 7.22 -29.90
C PRO A 14 23.39 7.89 -28.74
N LYS A 15 22.06 7.96 -28.79
CA LYS A 15 21.26 8.23 -27.61
C LYS A 15 21.68 7.12 -26.65
N ILE A 16 22.65 7.44 -25.81
CA ILE A 16 23.01 6.69 -24.62
C ILE A 16 21.64 6.35 -24.04
N PRO A 17 21.26 5.06 -23.90
CA PRO A 17 20.03 4.75 -23.22
C PRO A 17 20.22 5.41 -21.87
N ILE A 18 19.48 6.50 -21.66
CA ILE A 18 19.44 7.24 -20.42
C ILE A 18 19.30 6.14 -19.40
N GLN A 19 20.36 5.94 -18.61
CA GLN A 19 20.29 5.08 -17.44
C GLN A 19 19.10 5.65 -16.71
N ILE A 20 17.97 4.96 -16.85
CA ILE A 20 16.79 5.21 -16.06
C ILE A 20 17.38 5.00 -14.69
N GLU A 21 17.65 6.11 -13.98
CA GLU A 21 17.97 6.09 -12.57
C GLU A 21 16.98 5.09 -12.02
N GLU A 22 17.52 3.94 -11.63
CA GLU A 22 16.81 2.96 -10.87
C GLU A 22 16.46 3.75 -9.62
N LYS A 23 15.29 4.38 -9.62
CA LYS A 23 14.69 4.95 -8.42
C LYS A 23 14.45 3.73 -7.56
N THR A 24 15.50 3.33 -6.86
CA THR A 24 15.47 2.52 -5.66
C THR A 24 14.82 3.37 -4.57
N SER A 25 13.66 3.97 -4.84
CA SER A 25 12.74 4.34 -3.79
C SER A 25 11.97 3.07 -3.51
N GLY A 26 12.54 2.27 -2.60
CA GLY A 26 11.89 1.06 -2.10
C GLY A 26 10.43 1.37 -1.79
N ASP A 27 9.54 0.45 -2.15
CA ASP A 27 8.10 0.55 -1.97
C ASP A 27 7.75 1.25 -0.64
N PRO A 28 7.25 2.50 -0.66
CA PRO A 28 7.07 3.30 0.55
C PRO A 28 5.96 2.76 1.44
N GLY A 29 5.12 1.84 0.93
CA GLY A 29 3.98 1.30 1.65
C GLY A 29 4.32 0.21 2.67
N ASN A 30 5.41 -0.53 2.48
CA ASN A 30 5.61 -1.81 3.17
C ASN A 30 5.66 -1.67 4.70
N ASN A 31 6.38 -0.67 5.21
CA ASN A 31 6.52 -0.47 6.66
C ASN A 31 5.19 -0.08 7.33
N HIS A 32 4.41 0.78 6.69
CA HIS A 32 3.10 1.22 7.21
C HIS A 32 2.05 0.11 7.13
N PHE A 33 2.11 -0.75 6.10
CA PHE A 33 1.29 -1.96 6.05
C PHE A 33 1.59 -2.88 7.23
N VAL A 34 2.87 -3.19 7.48
CA VAL A 34 3.27 -4.06 8.60
C VAL A 34 2.84 -3.49 9.95
N ILE A 35 3.10 -2.19 10.19
CA ILE A 35 2.68 -1.53 11.44
C ILE A 35 1.16 -1.60 11.61
N GLY A 36 0.41 -1.32 10.54
CA GLY A 36 -1.05 -1.39 10.55
C GLY A 36 -1.56 -2.80 10.91
N PHE A 37 -1.01 -3.84 10.28
CA PHE A 37 -1.38 -5.23 10.58
C PHE A 37 -1.03 -5.63 12.01
N VAL A 38 0.16 -5.28 12.50
CA VAL A 38 0.58 -5.60 13.88
C VAL A 38 -0.37 -4.97 14.90
N LEU A 39 -0.72 -3.70 14.72
CA LEU A 39 -1.67 -3.01 15.60
C LEU A 39 -3.05 -3.68 15.61
N ILE A 40 -3.58 -4.03 14.43
CA ILE A 40 -4.87 -4.72 14.36
C ILE A 40 -4.78 -6.08 15.05
N CYS A 41 -3.73 -6.86 14.80
CA CYS A 41 -3.54 -8.16 15.48
C CYS A 41 -3.39 -8.01 17.00
N CYS A 42 -2.70 -6.96 17.48
CA CYS A 42 -2.56 -6.67 18.91
C CYS A 42 -3.88 -6.24 19.58
N SER A 43 -4.80 -5.64 18.83
CA SER A 43 -6.11 -5.25 19.37
C SER A 43 -6.95 -6.46 19.79
N ILE A 44 -6.82 -7.59 19.09
CA ILE A 44 -7.61 -8.81 19.34
C ILE A 44 -7.43 -9.34 20.78
N PRO A 45 -6.22 -9.66 21.26
CA PRO A 45 -6.04 -10.14 22.62
C PRO A 45 -6.39 -9.08 23.67
N MET A 46 -6.24 -7.79 23.36
CA MET A 46 -6.63 -6.71 24.28
C MET A 46 -8.14 -6.65 24.51
N PHE A 47 -8.95 -6.90 23.48
CA PHE A 47 -10.40 -7.03 23.65
C PHE A 47 -10.81 -8.31 24.40
N LEU A 48 -10.02 -9.39 24.29
CA LEU A 48 -10.26 -10.63 25.01
C LEU A 48 -9.92 -10.56 26.50
N ALA A 49 -9.09 -9.60 26.92
CA ALA A 49 -8.66 -9.47 28.31
C ALA A 49 -9.77 -9.00 29.28
N LEU A 50 -10.93 -8.54 28.77
CA LEU A 50 -12.13 -8.11 29.54
C LEU A 50 -11.91 -6.98 30.58
N ASP A 51 -10.69 -6.45 30.72
CA ASP A 51 -10.38 -5.27 31.50
C ASP A 51 -10.75 -4.00 30.69
N SER A 52 -11.46 -3.06 31.31
CA SER A 52 -11.90 -1.81 30.66
C SER A 52 -10.75 -0.97 30.12
N PHE A 53 -9.60 -0.97 30.81
CA PHE A 53 -8.40 -0.29 30.33
C PHE A 53 -7.80 -0.99 29.11
N CYS A 54 -7.74 -2.33 29.14
CA CYS A 54 -7.28 -3.11 27.99
C CYS A 54 -8.20 -2.95 26.78
N CYS A 55 -9.52 -2.89 26.97
CA CYS A 55 -10.48 -2.63 25.90
C CYS A 55 -10.27 -1.25 25.25
N LEU A 56 -10.00 -0.21 26.04
CA LEU A 56 -9.69 1.12 25.52
C LEU A 56 -8.39 1.11 24.70
N MET A 57 -7.34 0.45 25.20
CA MET A 57 -6.07 0.30 24.49
C MET A 57 -6.23 -0.53 23.21
N GLY A 58 -7.04 -1.59 23.25
CA GLY A 58 -7.41 -2.39 22.08
C GLY A 58 -8.12 -1.55 21.02
N PHE A 59 -9.07 -0.71 21.43
CA PHE A 59 -9.76 0.20 20.52
C PHE A 59 -8.82 1.22 19.87
N LEU A 60 -7.95 1.85 20.66
CA LEU A 60 -6.94 2.79 20.13
C LEU A 60 -5.98 2.11 19.16
N SER A 61 -5.57 0.87 19.48
CA SER A 61 -4.71 0.06 18.62
C SER A 61 -5.40 -0.29 17.30
N LEU A 62 -6.67 -0.69 17.36
CA LEU A 62 -7.49 -1.01 16.18
C LEU A 62 -7.64 0.22 15.26
N VAL A 63 -8.05 1.37 15.81
CA VAL A 63 -8.23 2.62 15.05
C VAL A 63 -6.91 3.08 14.44
N SER A 64 -5.82 3.03 15.20
CA SER A 64 -4.49 3.40 14.70
C SER A 64 -4.04 2.46 13.60
N GLY A 65 -4.28 1.15 13.74
CA GLY A 65 -3.99 0.14 12.74
C GLY A 65 -4.67 0.42 11.39
N PHE A 66 -5.96 0.76 11.41
CA PHE A 66 -6.68 1.20 10.21
C PHE A 66 -6.11 2.49 9.62
N GLY A 67 -5.75 3.46 10.46
CA GLY A 67 -5.11 4.70 10.02
C GLY A 67 -3.80 4.44 9.26
N PHE A 68 -2.95 3.55 9.78
CA PHE A 68 -1.71 3.15 9.11
C PHE A 68 -1.95 2.41 7.80
N LEU A 69 -2.93 1.50 7.74
CA LEU A 69 -3.27 0.81 6.49
C LEU A 69 -3.79 1.80 5.42
N PHE A 70 -4.62 2.78 5.80
CA PHE A 70 -5.12 3.78 4.88
C PHE A 70 -4.00 4.69 4.38
N TYR A 71 -3.13 5.14 5.29
CA TYR A 71 -1.95 5.93 4.95
C TYR A 71 -1.00 5.17 4.00
N ALA A 72 -0.77 3.88 4.26
CA ALA A 72 0.04 3.01 3.40
C ALA A 72 -0.55 2.91 1.98
N ASN A 73 -1.87 2.71 1.86
CA ASN A 73 -2.55 2.67 0.57
C ASN A 73 -2.42 3.98 -0.20
N ILE A 74 -2.60 5.13 0.46
CA ILE A 74 -2.46 6.44 -0.18
C ILE A 74 -1.03 6.67 -0.66
N ASN A 75 -0.03 6.38 0.18
CA ASN A 75 1.37 6.54 -0.19
C ASN A 75 1.75 5.65 -1.37
N THR A 76 1.30 4.39 -1.36
CA THR A 76 1.55 3.43 -2.44
C THR A 76 0.85 3.86 -3.73
N TYR A 77 -0.39 4.36 -3.63
CA TYR A 77 -1.12 4.92 -4.77
C TYR A 77 -0.40 6.14 -5.37
N ASN A 78 0.03 7.09 -4.54
CA ASN A 78 0.77 8.26 -5.00
C ASN A 78 2.10 7.88 -5.65
N TRP A 79 2.86 6.97 -5.04
CA TRP A 79 4.09 6.44 -5.61
C TRP A 79 3.84 5.75 -6.96
N ARG A 80 2.79 4.93 -7.09
CA ARG A 80 2.44 4.30 -8.38
C ARG A 80 2.10 5.34 -9.43
N LYS A 81 1.35 6.37 -9.07
CA LYS A 81 0.98 7.48 -9.96
C LYS A 81 2.21 8.26 -10.42
N GLU A 82 3.18 8.48 -9.54
CA GLU A 82 4.44 9.17 -9.86
C GLU A 82 5.40 8.33 -10.74
N ASN A 83 5.29 7.00 -10.71
CA ASN A 83 6.15 6.08 -11.45
C ASN A 83 5.43 5.39 -12.62
N ASP A 84 4.24 5.86 -13.03
CA ASP A 84 3.40 5.29 -14.09
C ASP A 84 3.12 3.77 -13.95
N VAL A 85 3.09 3.27 -12.71
CA VAL A 85 2.84 1.86 -12.39
C VAL A 85 1.34 1.60 -12.34
N LYS A 86 0.81 0.88 -13.34
CA LYS A 86 -0.63 0.51 -13.38
C LYS A 86 -1.01 -0.70 -12.51
N LYS A 87 -0.02 -1.52 -12.14
CA LYS A 87 -0.26 -2.75 -11.38
C LYS A 87 -0.40 -2.45 -9.90
N TRP A 88 -1.32 -3.14 -9.24
CA TRP A 88 -1.47 -3.07 -7.81
C TRP A 88 -0.37 -3.86 -7.10
N THR A 89 0.10 -3.33 -5.97
CA THR A 89 1.02 -4.07 -5.11
C THR A 89 0.24 -5.12 -4.32
N THR A 90 0.92 -6.20 -3.95
CA THR A 90 0.33 -7.26 -3.12
C THR A 90 -0.16 -6.69 -1.77
N GLY A 91 0.55 -5.74 -1.18
CA GLY A 91 0.16 -5.09 0.07
C GLY A 91 -1.17 -4.35 -0.03
N GLU A 92 -1.37 -3.57 -1.11
CA GLU A 92 -2.64 -2.88 -1.35
C GLU A 92 -3.80 -3.86 -1.51
N ILE A 93 -3.61 -4.92 -2.32
CA ILE A 93 -4.65 -5.94 -2.54
C ILE A 93 -5.04 -6.61 -1.22
N ILE A 94 -4.06 -7.07 -0.45
CA ILE A 94 -4.31 -7.74 0.84
C ILE A 94 -5.01 -6.77 1.80
N SER A 95 -4.57 -5.52 1.86
CA SER A 95 -5.17 -4.53 2.77
C SER A 95 -6.62 -4.22 2.43
N VAL A 96 -6.98 -4.10 1.15
CA VAL A 96 -8.37 -3.86 0.71
C VAL A 96 -9.25 -5.06 1.02
N ILE A 97 -8.76 -6.27 0.76
CA ILE A 97 -9.48 -7.51 1.12
C ILE A 97 -9.72 -7.55 2.63
N PHE A 98 -8.69 -7.27 3.41
CA PHE A 98 -8.76 -7.32 4.87
C PHE A 98 -9.73 -6.29 5.45
N ILE A 99 -9.66 -5.03 4.99
CA ILE A 99 -10.61 -3.98 5.35
C ILE A 99 -12.03 -4.37 4.95
N GLY A 100 -12.20 -4.94 3.76
CA GLY A 100 -13.50 -5.43 3.27
C GLY A 100 -14.10 -6.51 4.17
N ILE A 101 -13.31 -7.48 4.60
CA ILE A 101 -13.76 -8.53 5.54
C ILE A 101 -14.22 -7.91 6.86
N ILE A 102 -13.41 -7.01 7.46
CA ILE A 102 -13.79 -6.39 8.73
C ILE A 102 -15.04 -5.53 8.58
N PHE A 103 -15.16 -4.77 7.49
CA PHE A 103 -16.34 -3.95 7.23
C PHE A 103 -17.62 -4.80 7.11
N VAL A 104 -17.55 -5.94 6.41
CA VAL A 104 -18.68 -6.89 6.30
C VAL A 104 -19.05 -7.45 7.68
N LEU A 105 -18.07 -7.80 8.51
CA LEU A 105 -18.32 -8.29 9.87
C LEU A 105 -19.02 -7.22 10.73
N ILE A 106 -18.58 -5.96 10.65
CA ILE A 106 -19.21 -4.84 11.37
C ILE A 106 -20.64 -4.59 10.86
N LEU A 107 -20.86 -4.59 9.55
CA LEU A 107 -22.19 -4.42 8.99
C LEU A 107 -23.14 -5.55 9.41
N GLY A 108 -22.65 -6.79 9.44
CA GLY A 108 -23.41 -7.94 9.90
C GLY A 108 -23.87 -7.78 11.36
N THR A 109 -22.96 -7.38 12.26
CA THR A 109 -23.32 -7.17 13.66
C THR A 109 -24.30 -6.02 13.86
N VAL A 110 -24.14 -4.91 13.12
CA VAL A 110 -25.08 -3.78 13.18
C VAL A 110 -26.45 -4.17 12.64
N PHE A 111 -26.51 -4.93 11.54
CA PHE A 111 -27.78 -5.39 10.96
C PHE A 111 -28.52 -6.34 11.90
N GLU A 112 -27.81 -7.30 12.51
CA GLU A 112 -28.40 -8.15 13.54
C GLU A 112 -28.93 -7.32 14.70
N PHE A 113 -28.13 -6.41 15.26
CA PHE A 113 -28.54 -5.59 16.40
C PHE A 113 -29.75 -4.70 16.09
N GLY A 114 -29.81 -4.14 14.88
CA GLY A 114 -30.93 -3.32 14.40
C GLY A 114 -32.20 -4.12 14.04
N MET A 115 -32.11 -5.44 13.91
CA MET A 115 -33.28 -6.33 13.77
C MET A 115 -33.83 -6.78 15.14
N TYR A 116 -33.01 -6.70 16.19
CA TYR A 116 -33.40 -7.07 17.57
C TYR A 116 -33.92 -5.89 18.41
N TYR A 117 -33.89 -4.66 17.89
CA TYR A 117 -34.44 -3.44 18.49
C TYR A 117 -35.49 -2.81 17.58
#